data_AF-A0A962LXV9-F1
#
_entry.id   AF-A0A962LXV9-F1
#
_cell.length_a   1.000
_cell.length_b   1.000
_cell.length_c   1.000
_cell.angle_alpha   90.00
_cell.angle_beta   90.00
_cell.angle_gamma   90.00
#
_symmetry.space_group_name_H-M   'P 1'
#
loop_
_entity.id
_entity.type
_entity.pdbx_description
1 polymer ?
#
loop_
_entity_poly.entity_id
_entity_poly.type
_entity_poly.pdbx_seq_one_letter_code
_entity_poly.pdbx_strand_id
1 'polypeptide(L)'
;MARKKREFTTFNLSFLDIMSCGFGAVVLVFLIIDHSIQTVTKDLNRDLLSEVSMLEEDVRDGEAGLVKLRNTLSDVDNQMVEAQGQASRITEDIDNYEAMIADLKKDGFTERTDIETLKAEIRSLEEEVKKLRQAAEKESGNSARTFVGEGNRQYLTGLNLGGRNIAILLDVSASMLADQLVNIIRLRNMDPAIQRKADKWTRALSTVDWLTAQLPVSSKYQVMTFNTRASPVLDNTAGKWLEVADQAQLDKISSELRKITPGGGTSLENAFTALQQLSPPPDNIFLITDGLPTQGANPPRGNKVSGDERQRLYRQAVKMLPRNVPVNIILAPMEGDPMAASEFWQLAQVSRGSFMSPSRDWP
;
A
#
# COMPACT_ATOMS: atom_id res chain seq x y z
N MET A 1 -87.79 -32.08 62.00
CA MET A 1 -87.19 -33.00 61.01
C MET A 1 -86.08 -32.26 60.28
N ALA A 2 -84.81 -32.56 60.56
CA ALA A 2 -83.66 -31.84 60.01
C ALA A 2 -83.21 -32.45 58.67
N ARG A 3 -83.02 -31.59 57.66
CA ARG A 3 -82.69 -31.93 56.27
C ARG A 3 -81.19 -32.26 56.15
N LYS A 4 -80.84 -33.44 55.62
CA LYS A 4 -79.45 -33.89 55.44
C LYS A 4 -78.72 -33.02 54.40
N LYS A 5 -77.62 -32.37 54.78
CA LYS A 5 -76.73 -31.60 53.88
C LYS A 5 -75.98 -32.56 52.94
N ARG A 6 -75.85 -32.21 51.65
CA ARG A 6 -75.01 -32.92 50.68
C ARG A 6 -73.53 -32.73 51.03
N GLU A 7 -72.79 -33.83 51.10
CA GLU A 7 -71.34 -33.82 51.27
C GLU A 7 -70.65 -33.27 50.02
N PHE A 8 -69.66 -32.40 50.22
CA PHE A 8 -68.90 -31.74 49.18
C PHE A 8 -67.69 -32.62 48.83
N THR A 9 -67.76 -33.36 47.72
CA THR A 9 -66.63 -34.12 47.20
C THR A 9 -65.71 -33.19 46.42
N THR A 10 -64.43 -33.10 46.81
CA THR A 10 -63.41 -32.21 46.25
C THR A 10 -62.94 -32.55 44.83
N PHE A 11 -63.39 -33.67 44.26
CA PHE A 11 -63.19 -34.04 42.86
C PHE A 11 -64.53 -34.10 42.13
N ASN A 12 -64.95 -32.96 41.56
CA ASN A 12 -66.10 -32.86 40.66
C ASN A 12 -65.62 -33.08 39.21
N LEU A 13 -66.42 -33.76 38.38
CA LEU A 13 -66.24 -33.96 36.94
C LEU A 13 -65.86 -32.66 36.19
N SER A 14 -66.40 -31.51 36.64
CA SER A 14 -66.11 -30.19 36.07
C SER A 14 -64.65 -29.73 36.24
N PHE A 15 -63.94 -30.21 37.26
CA PHE A 15 -62.53 -29.89 37.47
C PHE A 15 -61.61 -30.65 36.49
N LEU A 16 -61.96 -31.91 36.19
CA LEU A 16 -61.25 -32.72 35.21
C LEU A 16 -61.36 -32.09 33.80
N ASP A 17 -62.53 -31.53 33.48
CA ASP A 17 -62.80 -30.91 32.18
C ASP A 17 -62.01 -29.61 31.96
N ILE A 18 -61.88 -28.77 33.00
CA ILE A 18 -61.08 -27.53 32.94
C ILE A 18 -59.58 -27.85 32.85
N MET A 19 -59.10 -28.85 33.61
CA MET A 19 -57.71 -29.27 33.55
C MET A 19 -57.37 -29.92 32.20
N SER A 20 -58.28 -30.72 31.63
CA SER A 20 -58.11 -31.32 30.31
C SER A 20 -58.11 -30.30 29.18
N CYS A 21 -59.00 -29.29 29.25
CA CYS A 21 -59.05 -28.19 28.29
C CYS A 21 -57.79 -27.31 28.36
N GLY A 22 -57.34 -26.96 29.57
CA GLY A 22 -56.13 -26.18 29.78
C GLY A 22 -54.86 -26.91 29.31
N PHE A 23 -54.76 -28.21 29.61
CA PHE A 23 -53.64 -29.03 29.14
C PHE A 23 -53.62 -29.17 27.61
N GLY A 24 -54.78 -29.36 26.99
CA GLY A 24 -54.91 -29.42 25.53
C GLY A 24 -54.43 -28.14 24.84
N ALA A 25 -54.77 -26.97 25.36
CA ALA A 25 -54.33 -25.69 24.81
C ALA A 25 -52.81 -25.52 24.87
N VAL A 26 -52.17 -25.93 25.98
CA VAL A 26 -50.71 -25.85 26.14
C VAL A 26 -49.99 -26.79 25.18
N VAL A 27 -50.48 -28.02 25.00
CA VAL A 27 -49.92 -28.98 24.04
C VAL A 27 -50.01 -28.46 22.61
N LEU A 28 -51.13 -27.82 22.26
CA LEU A 28 -51.36 -27.29 20.91
C LEU A 28 -50.44 -26.09 20.61
N VAL A 29 -50.25 -25.18 21.57
CA VAL A 29 -49.29 -24.08 21.46
C VAL A 29 -47.86 -24.60 21.34
N PHE A 30 -47.48 -25.60 22.13
CA PHE A 30 -46.16 -26.21 22.05
C PHE A 30 -45.88 -26.82 20.67
N LEU A 31 -46.84 -27.56 20.11
CA LEU A 31 -46.72 -28.16 18.78
C LEU A 31 -46.60 -27.11 17.67
N ILE A 32 -47.35 -26.00 17.75
CA ILE A 32 -47.26 -24.91 16.77
C ILE A 32 -45.88 -24.25 16.85
N ILE A 33 -45.37 -23.99 18.06
CA ILE A 33 -44.05 -23.38 18.25
C ILE A 33 -42.96 -24.31 17.72
N ASP A 34 -42.96 -25.59 18.08
CA ASP A 34 -41.96 -26.55 17.62
C ASP A 34 -41.95 -26.69 16.08
N HIS A 35 -43.13 -26.79 15.46
CA HIS A 35 -43.23 -26.84 14.00
C HIS A 35 -42.77 -25.54 13.32
N SER A 36 -43.10 -24.38 13.90
CA SER A 36 -42.65 -23.07 13.39
C SER A 36 -41.12 -22.92 13.47
N ILE A 37 -40.49 -23.41 14.54
CA ILE A 37 -39.03 -23.37 14.69
C ILE A 37 -38.37 -24.30 13.67
N GLN A 38 -38.90 -25.51 13.48
CA GLN A 38 -38.36 -26.46 12.50
C GLN A 38 -38.47 -25.96 11.06
N THR A 39 -39.55 -25.28 10.70
CA THR A 39 -39.73 -24.71 9.36
C THR A 39 -38.78 -23.54 9.12
N VAL A 40 -38.69 -22.59 10.05
CA VAL A 40 -37.74 -21.45 9.96
C VAL A 40 -36.29 -21.92 9.87
N THR A 41 -35.91 -22.96 10.61
CA THR A 41 -34.54 -23.49 10.60
C THR A 41 -34.21 -24.20 9.27
N LYS A 42 -35.19 -24.85 8.64
CA LYS A 42 -34.99 -25.49 7.32
C LYS A 42 -34.84 -24.47 6.20
N ASP A 43 -35.67 -23.43 6.21
CA ASP A 43 -35.61 -22.37 5.18
C ASP A 43 -34.31 -21.57 5.31
N LEU A 44 -33.93 -21.17 6.52
CA LEU A 44 -32.66 -20.48 6.77
C LEU A 44 -31.43 -21.30 6.32
N ASN A 45 -31.40 -22.59 6.62
CA ASN A 45 -30.31 -23.46 6.16
C ASN A 45 -30.28 -23.60 4.64
N ARG A 46 -31.43 -23.65 3.97
CA ARG A 46 -31.49 -23.73 2.50
C ARG A 46 -30.96 -22.46 1.84
N ASP A 47 -31.33 -21.29 2.36
CA ASP A 47 -30.87 -20.00 1.82
C ASP A 47 -29.36 -19.83 2.04
N LEU A 48 -28.86 -20.17 3.23
CA LEU A 48 -27.43 -20.15 3.54
C LEU A 48 -26.63 -21.10 2.63
N LEU A 49 -27.14 -22.30 2.36
CA LEU A 49 -26.48 -23.24 1.44
C LEU A 49 -26.46 -22.72 0.00
N SER A 50 -27.51 -22.01 -0.43
CA SER A 50 -27.53 -21.37 -1.75
C SER A 50 -26.54 -20.22 -1.85
N GLU A 51 -26.40 -19.41 -0.80
CA GLU A 51 -25.43 -18.31 -0.74
C GLU A 51 -23.99 -18.83 -0.74
N VAL A 52 -23.71 -19.87 0.04
CA VAL A 52 -22.39 -20.56 0.03
C VAL A 52 -22.10 -21.11 -1.37
N SER A 53 -23.07 -21.74 -2.03
CA SER A 53 -22.87 -22.26 -3.39
C SER A 53 -22.57 -21.17 -4.42
N MET A 54 -23.20 -19.99 -4.32
CA MET A 54 -22.90 -18.86 -5.21
C MET A 54 -21.51 -18.29 -4.94
N LEU A 55 -21.13 -18.15 -3.66
CA LEU A 55 -19.80 -17.68 -3.28
C LEU A 55 -18.70 -18.67 -3.71
N GLU A 56 -18.94 -19.97 -3.63
CA GLU A 56 -18.01 -20.99 -4.14
C GLU A 56 -17.85 -20.94 -5.66
N GLU A 57 -18.91 -20.57 -6.39
CA GLU A 57 -18.86 -20.34 -7.84
C GLU A 57 -18.05 -19.08 -8.18
N ASP A 58 -18.29 -17.97 -7.49
CA ASP A 58 -17.53 -16.72 -7.64
C ASP A 58 -16.03 -16.92 -7.34
N VAL A 59 -15.71 -17.70 -6.30
CA VAL A 59 -14.32 -18.05 -5.97
C VAL A 59 -13.69 -18.87 -7.09
N ARG A 60 -14.40 -19.87 -7.64
CA ARG A 60 -13.90 -20.70 -8.74
C ARG A 60 -13.66 -19.88 -10.01
N ASP A 61 -14.57 -18.96 -10.34
CA ASP A 61 -14.43 -18.05 -11.47
C ASP A 61 -13.28 -17.07 -11.26
N GLY A 62 -13.11 -16.57 -10.03
CA GLY A 62 -11.97 -15.74 -9.64
C GLY A 62 -10.63 -16.48 -9.79
N GLU A 63 -10.54 -17.73 -9.34
CA GLU A 63 -9.34 -18.57 -9.49
C GLU A 63 -9.02 -18.85 -10.96
N ALA A 64 -10.03 -19.16 -11.79
CA ALA A 64 -9.86 -19.33 -13.23
C ALA A 64 -9.39 -18.04 -13.91
N GLY A 65 -9.95 -16.89 -13.52
CA GLY A 65 -9.54 -15.57 -13.98
C GLY A 65 -8.08 -15.26 -13.61
N LEU A 66 -7.65 -15.62 -12.40
CA LEU A 66 -6.27 -15.42 -11.94
C LEU A 66 -5.27 -16.25 -12.75
N VAL A 67 -5.58 -17.51 -13.04
CA VAL A 67 -4.74 -18.37 -13.90
C VAL A 67 -4.63 -17.79 -15.30
N LYS A 68 -5.72 -17.31 -15.88
CA LYS A 68 -5.72 -16.67 -17.19
C LYS A 68 -4.85 -15.41 -17.22
N LEU A 69 -4.98 -14.55 -16.22
CA LEU A 69 -4.17 -13.32 -16.09
C LEU A 69 -2.68 -13.64 -15.93
N ARG A 70 -2.34 -14.67 -15.14
CA ARG A 70 -0.96 -15.13 -14.96
C ARG A 70 -0.36 -15.64 -16.27
N ASN A 71 -1.11 -16.40 -17.06
CA ASN A 71 -0.65 -16.87 -18.35
C ASN A 71 -0.43 -15.70 -19.31
N THR A 72 -1.37 -14.76 -19.39
CA THR A 72 -1.21 -13.57 -20.25
C THR A 72 -0.02 -12.71 -19.83
N LEU A 73 0.25 -12.58 -18.54
CA LEU A 73 1.43 -11.84 -18.05
C LEU A 73 2.72 -12.55 -18.45
N SER A 74 2.80 -13.86 -18.25
CA SER A 74 3.97 -14.65 -18.64
C SER A 74 4.23 -14.59 -20.15
N ASP A 75 3.17 -14.54 -20.96
CA ASP A 75 3.30 -14.40 -22.41
C ASP A 75 3.85 -13.03 -22.79
N VAL A 76 3.35 -11.96 -22.15
CA VAL A 76 3.85 -10.58 -22.36
C VAL A 76 5.30 -10.44 -21.91
N ASP A 77 5.68 -11.00 -20.76
CA ASP A 77 7.07 -10.99 -20.28
C ASP A 77 8.03 -11.67 -21.28
N ASN A 78 7.63 -12.82 -21.83
CA ASN A 78 8.41 -13.52 -22.84
C ASN A 78 8.56 -12.68 -24.12
N GLN A 79 7.49 -12.02 -24.57
CA GLN A 79 7.53 -11.10 -25.71
C GLN A 79 8.44 -9.90 -25.46
N MET A 80 8.45 -9.38 -24.23
CA MET A 80 9.33 -8.27 -23.85
C MET A 80 10.80 -8.68 -23.87
N VAL A 81 11.14 -9.84 -23.31
CA VAL A 81 12.50 -10.38 -23.35
C VAL A 81 12.97 -10.60 -24.80
N GLU A 82 12.09 -11.11 -25.66
CA GLU A 82 12.39 -11.29 -27.08
C GLU A 82 12.64 -9.94 -27.78
N ALA A 83 11.78 -8.95 -27.55
CA ALA A 83 11.91 -7.61 -28.10
C ALA A 83 13.19 -6.90 -27.63
N GLN A 84 13.54 -7.03 -26.35
CA GLN A 84 14.80 -6.52 -25.80
C GLN A 84 16.02 -7.22 -26.42
N GLY A 85 15.97 -8.54 -26.58
CA GLY A 85 17.03 -9.30 -27.25
C GLY A 85 17.19 -8.93 -28.73
N GLN A 86 16.11 -8.61 -29.43
CA GLN A 86 16.15 -8.07 -30.79
C GLN A 86 16.78 -6.67 -30.81
N ALA A 87 16.36 -5.76 -29.92
CA ALA A 87 16.93 -4.42 -29.84
C ALA A 87 18.43 -4.42 -29.52
N SER A 88 18.90 -5.32 -28.66
CA SER A 88 20.33 -5.49 -28.36
C SER A 88 21.12 -5.94 -29.58
N ARG A 89 20.61 -6.92 -30.34
CA ARG A 89 21.25 -7.39 -31.59
C ARG A 89 21.34 -6.28 -32.63
N ILE A 90 20.27 -5.52 -32.81
CA ILE A 90 20.26 -4.38 -33.75
C ILE A 90 21.25 -3.30 -33.32
N THR A 91 21.43 -3.07 -32.01
CA THR A 91 22.42 -2.10 -31.51
C THR A 91 23.85 -2.56 -31.82
N GLU A 92 24.13 -3.85 -31.65
CA GLU A 92 25.43 -4.45 -32.01
C GLU A 92 25.69 -4.36 -33.52
N ASP A 93 24.66 -4.57 -34.35
CA ASP A 93 24.77 -4.39 -35.81
C ASP A 93 25.06 -2.92 -36.19
N ILE A 94 24.41 -1.95 -35.52
CA ILE A 94 24.70 -0.52 -35.71
C ILE A 94 26.16 -0.22 -35.40
N ASP A 95 26.68 -0.68 -34.25
CA ASP A 95 28.08 -0.46 -33.86
C ASP A 95 29.06 -1.05 -34.89
N ASN A 96 28.74 -2.23 -35.42
CA ASN A 96 29.52 -2.87 -36.48
C ASN A 96 29.49 -2.05 -37.79
N TYR A 97 28.33 -1.54 -38.19
CA TYR A 97 28.21 -0.69 -39.38
C TYR A 97 28.94 0.64 -39.21
N GLU A 98 28.88 1.26 -38.03
CA GLU A 98 29.63 2.49 -37.75
C GLU A 98 31.14 2.27 -37.85
N ALA A 99 31.65 1.15 -37.32
CA ALA A 99 33.04 0.76 -37.42
C ALA A 99 33.45 0.54 -38.90
N MET A 100 32.61 -0.13 -39.69
CA MET A 100 32.86 -0.36 -41.12
C MET A 100 32.88 0.95 -41.91
N ILE A 101 31.99 1.90 -41.61
CA ILE A 101 31.99 3.24 -42.22
C ILE A 101 33.25 4.02 -41.83
N ALA A 102 33.71 3.91 -40.58
CA ALA A 102 34.93 4.57 -40.12
C ALA A 102 36.18 4.04 -40.85
N ASP A 103 36.25 2.73 -41.08
CA ASP A 103 37.34 2.07 -41.81
C ASP A 103 37.33 2.43 -43.30
N LEU A 104 36.17 2.38 -43.96
CA LEU A 104 36.00 2.79 -45.36
C LEU A 104 36.37 4.27 -45.61
N LYS A 105 36.08 5.16 -44.64
CA LYS A 105 36.51 6.57 -44.70
C LYS A 105 38.02 6.73 -44.59
N LYS A 106 38.70 5.84 -43.85
CA LYS A 106 40.16 5.89 -43.61
C LYS A 106 40.95 5.40 -44.82
N ASP A 107 40.40 4.43 -45.56
CA ASP A 107 41.00 3.86 -46.78
C ASP A 107 40.84 4.74 -48.04
N GLY A 108 40.21 5.91 -47.91
CA GLY A 108 40.12 6.89 -49.00
C GLY A 108 39.10 6.54 -50.08
N PHE A 109 38.20 5.57 -49.83
CA PHE A 109 37.08 5.27 -50.71
C PHE A 109 36.15 6.48 -50.81
N THR A 110 36.04 7.04 -52.03
CA THR A 110 35.29 8.28 -52.34
C THR A 110 33.98 8.02 -53.07
N GLU A 111 33.46 6.79 -53.05
CA GLU A 111 32.09 6.53 -53.47
C GLU A 111 31.13 6.97 -52.34
N ARG A 112 30.72 8.24 -52.42
CA ARG A 112 29.73 8.86 -51.52
C ARG A 112 28.43 8.08 -51.43
N THR A 113 28.11 7.24 -52.41
CA THR A 113 26.87 6.47 -52.48
C THR A 113 26.79 5.44 -51.36
N ASP A 114 27.79 4.57 -51.20
CA ASP A 114 27.74 3.44 -50.25
C ASP A 114 27.72 3.90 -48.79
N ILE A 115 28.47 4.96 -48.48
CA ILE A 115 28.46 5.60 -47.15
C ILE A 115 27.09 6.21 -46.84
N GLU A 116 26.41 6.79 -47.83
CA GLU A 116 25.07 7.35 -47.62
C GLU A 116 24.01 6.24 -47.52
N THR A 117 24.17 5.12 -48.22
CA THR A 117 23.29 3.94 -48.08
C THR A 117 23.40 3.34 -46.66
N LEU A 118 24.62 3.13 -46.17
CA LEU A 118 24.86 2.60 -44.82
C LEU A 118 24.35 3.56 -43.73
N LYS A 119 24.50 4.88 -43.91
CA LYS A 119 23.91 5.87 -42.99
C LYS A 119 22.38 5.84 -43.00
N ALA A 120 21.75 5.60 -44.16
CA ALA A 120 20.31 5.48 -44.26
C ALA A 120 19.81 4.21 -43.56
N GLU A 121 20.56 3.12 -43.67
CA GLU A 121 20.28 1.85 -43.00
C GLU A 121 20.40 1.99 -41.47
N ILE A 122 21.48 2.62 -40.97
CA ILE A 122 21.64 2.93 -39.53
C ILE A 122 20.44 3.74 -39.00
N ARG A 123 20.02 4.80 -39.69
CA ARG A 123 18.85 5.60 -39.24
C ARG A 123 17.56 4.78 -39.20
N SER A 124 17.40 3.82 -40.11
CA SER A 124 16.22 2.96 -40.13
C SER A 124 16.22 2.01 -38.93
N LEU A 125 17.38 1.42 -38.61
CA LEU A 125 17.58 0.56 -37.45
C LEU A 125 17.45 1.32 -36.13
N GLU A 126 17.93 2.56 -36.04
CA GLU A 126 17.75 3.44 -34.87
C GLU A 126 16.27 3.71 -34.58
N GLU A 127 15.47 3.99 -35.61
CA GLU A 127 14.03 4.19 -35.46
C GLU A 127 13.29 2.88 -35.09
N GLU A 128 13.76 1.74 -35.58
CA GLU A 128 13.23 0.42 -35.18
C GLU A 128 13.53 0.10 -33.71
N VAL A 129 14.77 0.30 -33.26
CA VAL A 129 15.15 0.15 -31.84
C VAL A 129 14.32 1.08 -30.96
N LYS A 130 14.11 2.33 -31.39
CA LYS A 130 13.29 3.29 -30.66
C LYS A 130 11.83 2.85 -30.54
N LYS A 131 11.24 2.29 -31.60
CA LYS A 131 9.89 1.72 -31.54
C LYS A 131 9.81 0.51 -30.62
N LEU A 132 10.78 -0.40 -30.69
CA LEU A 132 10.86 -1.58 -29.81
C LEU A 132 11.02 -1.18 -28.34
N ARG A 133 11.86 -0.19 -28.04
CA ARG A 133 12.03 0.36 -26.69
C ARG A 133 10.77 1.06 -26.19
N GLN A 134 10.09 1.85 -27.02
CA GLN A 134 8.84 2.51 -26.64
C GLN A 134 7.68 1.53 -26.41
N ALA A 135 7.64 0.41 -27.15
CA ALA A 135 6.70 -0.68 -26.91
C ALA A 135 7.00 -1.37 -25.57
N ALA A 136 8.29 -1.70 -25.34
CA ALA A 136 8.74 -2.28 -24.08
C ALA A 136 8.53 -1.35 -22.88
N GLU A 137 8.70 -0.02 -23.01
CA GLU A 137 8.46 0.96 -21.93
C GLU A 137 6.98 1.19 -21.64
N LYS A 138 6.08 0.97 -22.62
CA LYS A 138 4.63 1.02 -22.39
C LYS A 138 4.11 -0.21 -21.65
N GLU A 139 4.78 -1.35 -21.80
CA GLU A 139 4.43 -2.62 -21.15
C GLU A 139 5.24 -2.91 -19.89
N SER A 140 6.44 -2.35 -19.76
CA SER A 140 7.35 -2.51 -18.61
C SER A 140 7.31 -1.30 -17.70
N GLY A 141 6.66 -1.45 -16.54
CA GLY A 141 6.88 -0.56 -15.40
C GLY A 141 8.30 -0.75 -14.87
N ASN A 142 9.24 0.06 -15.36
CA ASN A 142 10.69 -0.09 -15.13
C ASN A 142 11.11 -0.01 -13.65
N SER A 143 11.97 -0.96 -13.23
CA SER A 143 12.75 -0.98 -11.97
C SER A 143 14.24 -0.81 -12.25
N ALA A 144 14.93 -0.02 -11.43
CA ALA A 144 16.37 0.30 -11.58
C ALA A 144 17.32 -0.66 -10.82
N ARG A 145 16.80 -1.62 -10.03
CA ARG A 145 17.58 -2.68 -9.39
C ARG A 145 16.74 -3.94 -9.19
N THR A 146 17.37 -5.11 -9.33
CA THR A 146 16.79 -6.41 -8.99
C THR A 146 16.79 -6.60 -7.46
N PHE A 147 15.64 -6.38 -6.82
CA PHE A 147 15.38 -6.81 -5.44
C PHE A 147 14.76 -8.21 -5.45
N VAL A 148 15.36 -9.15 -4.74
CA VAL A 148 14.81 -10.50 -4.54
C VAL A 148 14.14 -10.52 -3.16
N GLY A 149 12.83 -10.27 -3.13
CA GLY A 149 11.98 -10.52 -1.97
C GLY A 149 11.27 -11.87 -2.10
N GLU A 150 10.92 -12.51 -0.98
CA GLU A 150 10.27 -13.84 -0.94
C GLU A 150 8.80 -13.86 -1.45
N GLY A 151 8.32 -12.77 -2.05
CA GLY A 151 7.00 -12.68 -2.64
C GLY A 151 7.00 -11.83 -3.92
N ASN A 152 7.13 -12.48 -5.08
CA ASN A 152 6.92 -11.85 -6.38
C ASN A 152 5.43 -11.50 -6.59
N ARG A 153 4.97 -10.42 -5.96
CA ARG A 153 3.70 -9.76 -6.27
C ARG A 153 3.98 -8.32 -6.66
N GLN A 154 3.76 -8.02 -7.94
CA GLN A 154 4.03 -6.74 -8.55
C GLN A 154 2.94 -5.74 -8.15
N TYR A 155 3.01 -5.18 -6.93
CA TYR A 155 2.12 -4.13 -6.43
C TYR A 155 2.35 -2.74 -7.11
N LEU A 156 3.14 -2.71 -8.18
CA LEU A 156 3.51 -1.51 -8.94
C LEU A 156 2.34 -0.84 -9.65
N THR A 157 1.18 -1.50 -9.80
CA THR A 157 0.03 -0.96 -10.55
C THR A 157 -0.69 0.20 -9.85
N GLY A 158 -0.26 0.60 -8.65
CA GLY A 158 -0.87 1.70 -7.89
C GLY A 158 0.05 2.85 -7.50
N LEU A 159 1.37 2.64 -7.36
CA LEU A 159 2.29 3.67 -6.85
C LEU A 159 2.92 4.46 -8.02
N ASN A 160 2.59 5.75 -8.15
CA ASN A 160 3.22 6.60 -9.16
C ASN A 160 4.64 6.98 -8.71
N LEU A 161 5.63 6.24 -9.22
CA LEU A 161 7.05 6.39 -8.90
C LEU A 161 7.79 7.40 -9.81
N GLY A 162 7.06 8.14 -10.64
CA GLY A 162 7.62 9.19 -11.51
C GLY A 162 7.91 10.50 -10.77
N GLY A 163 8.72 11.37 -11.37
CA GLY A 163 9.06 12.69 -10.82
C GLY A 163 10.54 13.02 -10.98
N ARG A 164 10.88 14.30 -11.06
CA ARG A 164 12.28 14.78 -11.09
C ARG A 164 12.82 15.07 -9.70
N ASN A 165 11.97 15.45 -8.73
CA ASN A 165 12.35 15.80 -7.36
C ASN A 165 11.40 15.12 -6.37
N ILE A 166 11.82 13.96 -5.88
CA ILE A 166 10.97 13.03 -5.14
C ILE A 166 11.30 13.10 -3.64
N ALA A 167 10.36 13.58 -2.83
CA ALA A 167 10.53 13.60 -1.38
C ALA A 167 9.95 12.34 -0.73
N ILE A 168 10.69 11.72 0.18
CA ILE A 168 10.24 10.57 0.98
C ILE A 168 10.21 11.01 2.45
N LEU A 169 9.02 11.01 3.04
CA LEU A 169 8.77 11.32 4.44
C LEU A 169 8.52 10.03 5.21
N LEU A 170 9.36 9.75 6.21
CA LEU A 170 9.24 8.60 7.10
C LEU A 170 8.86 9.05 8.52
N ASP A 171 7.72 8.57 9.01
CA ASP A 171 7.32 8.75 10.40
C ASP A 171 8.26 7.95 11.32
N VAL A 172 8.77 8.60 12.35
CA VAL A 172 9.64 8.02 13.40
C VAL A 172 9.05 8.22 14.79
N SER A 173 7.73 8.39 14.89
CA SER A 173 6.99 8.45 16.14
C SER A 173 6.98 7.12 16.89
N ALA A 174 6.60 7.15 18.17
CA ALA A 174 6.58 5.94 19.00
C ALA A 174 5.60 4.87 18.48
N SER A 175 4.53 5.25 17.76
CA SER A 175 3.55 4.29 17.22
C SER A 175 4.12 3.40 16.11
N MET A 176 5.21 3.83 15.47
CA MET A 176 5.95 3.04 14.48
C MET A 176 6.64 1.79 15.04
N LEU A 177 6.65 1.61 16.36
CA LEU A 177 7.20 0.41 17.01
C LEU A 177 6.30 -0.82 16.87
N ALA A 178 4.97 -0.68 16.87
CA ALA A 178 4.06 -1.83 16.79
C ALA A 178 2.65 -1.43 16.32
N ASP A 179 1.85 -2.43 15.94
CA ASP A 179 0.46 -2.20 15.50
C ASP A 179 -0.47 -1.93 16.70
N GLN A 180 -0.26 -2.62 17.83
CA GLN A 180 -1.13 -2.57 19.00
C GLN A 180 -0.63 -1.59 20.06
N LEU A 181 -1.54 -0.84 20.68
CA LEU A 181 -1.19 0.22 21.64
C LEU A 181 -0.39 -0.32 22.84
N VAL A 182 -0.77 -1.49 23.35
CA VAL A 182 -0.07 -2.14 24.47
C VAL A 182 1.38 -2.47 24.11
N ASN A 183 1.62 -2.98 22.90
CA ASN A 183 2.95 -3.32 22.43
C ASN A 183 3.79 -2.07 22.15
N ILE A 184 3.18 -1.00 21.62
CA ILE A 184 3.83 0.31 21.47
C ILE A 184 4.35 0.80 22.83
N ILE A 185 3.49 0.81 23.86
CA ILE A 185 3.87 1.27 25.21
C ILE A 185 4.98 0.39 25.79
N ARG A 186 4.90 -0.93 25.59
CA ARG A 186 5.91 -1.88 26.06
C ARG A 186 7.26 -1.63 25.40
N LEU A 187 7.31 -1.59 24.06
CA LEU A 187 8.54 -1.42 23.29
C LEU A 187 9.18 -0.06 23.52
N ARG A 188 8.38 1.02 23.60
CA ARG A 188 8.87 2.37 23.86
C ARG A 188 9.68 2.48 25.15
N ASN A 189 9.39 1.63 26.14
CA ASN A 189 10.08 1.61 27.43
C ASN A 189 11.22 0.57 27.49
N MET A 190 11.51 -0.15 26.39
CA MET A 190 12.62 -1.11 26.29
C MET A 190 13.90 -0.43 25.79
N ASP A 191 15.02 -1.16 25.81
CA ASP A 191 16.30 -0.69 25.29
C ASP A 191 16.21 -0.25 23.81
N PRO A 192 16.86 0.85 23.40
CA PRO A 192 16.87 1.31 22.01
C PRO A 192 17.29 0.27 20.97
N ALA A 193 18.13 -0.70 21.34
CA ALA A 193 18.52 -1.81 20.44
C ALA A 193 17.35 -2.77 20.16
N ILE A 194 16.41 -2.94 21.10
CA ILE A 194 15.20 -3.73 20.91
C ILE A 194 14.18 -2.93 20.09
N GLN A 195 14.03 -1.65 20.39
CA GLN A 195 13.14 -0.75 19.65
C GLN A 195 13.46 -0.72 18.15
N ARG A 196 14.76 -0.64 17.81
CA ARG A 196 15.24 -0.67 16.42
C ARG A 196 15.00 -1.98 15.68
N LYS A 197 14.71 -3.06 16.39
CA LYS A 197 14.39 -4.38 15.83
C LYS A 197 12.89 -4.65 15.79
N ALA A 198 12.05 -3.69 16.16
CA ALA A 198 10.61 -3.89 16.16
C ALA A 198 10.08 -4.11 14.75
N ASP A 199 9.23 -5.12 14.56
CA ASP A 199 8.80 -5.61 13.24
C ASP A 199 8.18 -4.52 12.35
N LYS A 200 7.35 -3.64 12.93
CA LYS A 200 6.75 -2.53 12.19
C LYS A 200 7.79 -1.50 11.75
N TRP A 201 8.77 -1.23 12.60
CA TRP A 201 9.84 -0.29 12.30
C TRP A 201 10.78 -0.83 11.23
N THR A 202 11.22 -2.09 11.34
CA THR A 202 12.04 -2.74 10.32
C THR A 202 11.32 -2.79 8.98
N ARG A 203 10.00 -3.05 8.96
CA ARG A 203 9.19 -2.98 7.73
C ARG A 203 9.15 -1.58 7.11
N ALA A 204 8.99 -0.54 7.93
CA ALA A 204 9.01 0.85 7.45
C ALA A 204 10.37 1.22 6.83
N LEU A 205 11.47 0.71 7.40
CA LEU A 205 12.82 0.85 6.82
C LEU A 205 12.95 0.10 5.50
N SER A 206 12.51 -1.17 5.44
CA SER A 206 12.49 -1.94 4.20
C SER A 206 11.65 -1.25 3.12
N THR A 207 10.56 -0.58 3.50
CA THR A 207 9.73 0.20 2.56
C THR A 207 10.51 1.36 1.93
N VAL A 208 11.32 2.08 2.73
CA VAL A 208 12.19 3.13 2.21
C VAL A 208 13.28 2.55 1.31
N ASP A 209 13.89 1.43 1.70
CA ASP A 209 14.90 0.74 0.88
C ASP A 209 14.30 0.31 -0.47
N TRP A 210 13.09 -0.25 -0.46
CA TRP A 210 12.35 -0.65 -1.66
C TRP A 210 11.99 0.56 -2.54
N LEU A 211 11.45 1.63 -1.95
CA LEU A 211 11.12 2.85 -2.69
C LEU A 211 12.35 3.47 -3.35
N THR A 212 13.45 3.59 -2.62
CA THR A 212 14.67 4.20 -3.14
C THR A 212 15.32 3.36 -4.24
N ALA A 213 15.21 2.02 -4.20
CA ALA A 213 15.66 1.13 -5.26
C ALA A 213 14.84 1.25 -6.56
N GLN A 214 13.60 1.71 -6.45
CA GLN A 214 12.67 1.83 -7.57
C GLN A 214 12.69 3.22 -8.23
N LEU A 215 13.39 4.20 -7.65
CA LEU A 215 13.43 5.55 -8.21
C LEU A 215 14.16 5.60 -9.56
N PRO A 216 13.73 6.46 -10.50
CA PRO A 216 14.45 6.65 -11.75
C PRO A 216 15.86 7.21 -11.51
N VAL A 217 16.85 6.69 -12.21
CA VAL A 217 18.27 7.09 -12.04
C VAL A 217 18.51 8.58 -12.39
N SER A 218 17.68 9.15 -13.26
CA SER A 218 17.72 10.56 -13.66
C SER A 218 17.01 11.51 -12.69
N SER A 219 16.35 10.99 -11.66
CA SER A 219 15.63 11.76 -10.67
C SER A 219 16.52 12.14 -9.50
N LYS A 220 16.09 13.17 -8.78
CA LYS A 220 16.63 13.53 -7.48
C LYS A 220 15.67 13.13 -6.38
N TYR A 221 16.22 12.84 -5.21
CA TYR A 221 15.44 12.41 -4.07
C TYR A 221 15.91 13.07 -2.78
N GLN A 222 15.05 13.06 -1.78
CA GLN A 222 15.42 13.45 -0.43
C GLN A 222 14.60 12.64 0.57
N VAL A 223 15.29 11.96 1.50
CA VAL A 223 14.64 11.21 2.58
C VAL A 223 14.68 12.07 3.85
N MET A 224 13.50 12.32 4.41
CA MET A 224 13.33 13.07 5.66
C MET A 224 12.57 12.21 6.65
N THR A 225 13.01 12.26 7.90
CA THR A 225 12.31 11.64 9.02
C THR A 225 11.54 12.70 9.79
N PHE A 226 10.39 12.31 10.33
CA PHE A 226 9.60 13.22 11.14
C PHE A 226 8.92 12.52 12.32
N ASN A 227 8.83 13.25 13.42
CA ASN A 227 7.98 12.94 14.55
C ASN A 227 7.36 14.24 15.04
N THR A 228 7.76 14.76 16.20
CA THR A 228 7.45 16.12 16.66
C THR A 228 8.26 17.18 15.91
N ARG A 229 9.38 16.81 15.30
CA ARG A 229 10.21 17.65 14.41
C ARG A 229 10.46 16.89 13.11
N ALA A 230 10.89 17.61 12.06
CA ALA A 230 11.25 17.01 10.78
C ALA A 230 12.68 17.42 10.39
N SER A 231 13.46 16.45 9.89
CA SER A 231 14.84 16.67 9.45
C SER A 231 15.22 15.69 8.35
N PRO A 232 16.14 16.06 7.45
CA PRO A 232 16.80 15.11 6.56
C PRO A 232 17.49 13.99 7.33
N VAL A 233 17.61 12.81 6.71
CA VAL A 233 18.37 11.69 7.29
C VAL A 233 19.86 11.96 7.31
N LEU A 234 20.40 12.55 6.24
CA LEU A 234 21.83 12.87 6.15
C LEU A 234 22.09 14.30 6.65
N ASP A 235 23.09 14.43 7.51
CA ASP A 235 23.59 15.73 7.94
C ASP A 235 24.04 16.58 6.73
N ASN A 236 23.87 17.90 6.83
CA ASN A 236 24.24 18.89 5.80
C ASN A 236 23.51 18.77 4.45
N THR A 237 22.44 17.97 4.38
CA THR A 237 21.56 17.86 3.19
C THR A 237 20.28 18.69 3.30
N ALA A 238 20.13 19.49 4.36
CA ALA A 238 18.99 20.37 4.54
C ALA A 238 18.81 21.32 3.34
N GLY A 239 17.60 21.34 2.77
CA GLY A 239 17.25 22.15 1.61
C GLY A 239 17.82 21.66 0.27
N LYS A 240 18.55 20.53 0.24
CA LYS A 240 19.21 20.02 -0.97
C LYS A 240 18.59 18.71 -1.45
N TRP A 241 18.70 18.51 -2.75
CA TRP A 241 18.33 17.29 -3.44
C TRP A 241 19.56 16.39 -3.65
N LEU A 242 19.38 15.09 -3.46
CA LEU A 242 20.41 14.06 -3.69
C LEU A 242 20.15 13.36 -5.02
N GLU A 243 21.20 12.91 -5.70
CA GLU A 243 21.08 12.23 -7.00
C GLU A 243 20.89 10.73 -6.78
N VAL A 244 19.88 10.12 -7.40
CA VAL A 244 19.62 8.67 -7.27
C VAL A 244 20.79 7.82 -7.79
N ALA A 245 21.55 8.34 -8.76
CA ALA A 245 22.73 7.66 -9.30
C ALA A 245 23.87 7.45 -8.27
N ASP A 246 23.90 8.18 -7.15
CA ASP A 246 24.91 8.01 -6.10
C ASP A 246 24.52 6.87 -5.14
N GLN A 247 24.95 5.66 -5.50
CA GLN A 247 24.69 4.46 -4.71
C GLN A 247 25.30 4.53 -3.30
N ALA A 248 26.45 5.19 -3.13
CA ALA A 248 27.08 5.31 -1.82
C ALA A 248 26.26 6.19 -0.86
N GLN A 249 25.60 7.23 -1.38
CA GLN A 249 24.66 8.04 -0.60
C GLN A 249 23.41 7.25 -0.19
N LEU A 250 22.86 6.43 -1.09
CA LEU A 250 21.72 5.56 -0.79
C LEU A 250 22.04 4.58 0.34
N ASP A 251 23.18 3.90 0.26
CA ASP A 251 23.62 2.97 1.30
C ASP A 251 23.84 3.68 2.64
N LYS A 252 24.38 4.91 2.59
CA LYS A 252 24.56 5.74 3.78
C LYS A 252 23.22 6.11 4.42
N ILE A 253 22.22 6.54 3.65
CA ILE A 253 20.86 6.82 4.15
C ILE A 253 20.27 5.59 4.83
N SER A 254 20.34 4.44 4.17
CA SER A 254 19.84 3.18 4.71
C SER A 254 20.54 2.82 6.04
N SER A 255 21.85 3.09 6.15
CA SER A 255 22.61 2.87 7.39
C SER A 255 22.25 3.84 8.52
N GLU A 256 22.02 5.13 8.21
CA GLU A 256 21.65 6.15 9.21
C GLU A 256 20.23 5.93 9.72
N LEU A 257 19.29 5.59 8.82
CA LEU A 257 17.92 5.24 9.19
C LEU A 257 17.86 4.09 10.21
N ARG A 258 18.69 3.05 10.05
CA ARG A 258 18.77 1.91 10.99
C ARG A 258 19.31 2.29 12.37
N LYS A 259 19.94 3.46 12.53
CA LYS A 259 20.40 3.97 13.84
C LYS A 259 19.30 4.75 14.57
N ILE A 260 18.27 5.21 13.87
CA ILE A 260 17.18 6.01 14.46
C ILE A 260 16.31 5.11 15.34
N THR A 261 15.96 5.62 16.51
CA THR A 261 15.03 4.97 17.44
C THR A 261 13.69 5.71 17.40
N PRO A 262 12.58 5.05 17.03
CA PRO A 262 11.28 5.70 16.98
C PRO A 262 10.83 6.22 18.36
N GLY A 263 10.25 7.42 18.40
CA GLY A 263 9.84 8.05 19.65
C GLY A 263 9.11 9.38 19.46
N GLY A 264 8.46 9.83 20.54
CA GLY A 264 7.64 11.04 20.54
C GLY A 264 6.28 10.84 19.84
N GLY A 265 5.59 11.96 19.60
CA GLY A 265 4.35 12.00 18.82
C GLY A 265 4.59 12.35 17.36
N THR A 266 3.51 12.58 16.61
CA THR A 266 3.54 12.82 15.16
C THR A 266 3.05 14.23 14.82
N SER A 267 3.85 14.98 14.06
CA SER A 267 3.54 16.32 13.54
C SER A 267 3.73 16.36 12.01
N LEU A 268 2.65 16.13 11.28
CA LEU A 268 2.65 16.29 9.82
C LEU A 268 2.85 17.75 9.40
N GLU A 269 2.43 18.71 10.21
CA GLU A 269 2.62 20.13 9.94
C GLU A 269 4.11 20.48 9.85
N ASN A 270 4.92 19.98 10.79
CA ASN A 270 6.38 20.17 10.76
C ASN A 270 7.02 19.42 9.59
N ALA A 271 6.54 18.23 9.26
CA ALA A 271 7.02 17.46 8.10
C ALA A 271 6.79 18.21 6.78
N PHE A 272 5.58 18.69 6.54
CA PHE A 272 5.24 19.41 5.32
C PHE A 272 5.86 20.81 5.27
N THR A 273 6.05 21.47 6.41
CA THR A 273 6.82 22.73 6.47
C THR A 273 8.28 22.51 6.09
N ALA A 274 8.88 21.39 6.50
CA ALA A 274 10.26 21.07 6.14
C ALA A 274 10.42 20.80 4.62
N LEU A 275 9.40 20.25 3.96
CA LEU A 275 9.40 20.11 2.49
C LEU A 275 9.48 21.45 1.75
N GLN A 276 8.89 22.51 2.30
CA GLN A 276 8.93 23.85 1.69
C GLN A 276 10.35 24.46 1.67
N GLN A 277 11.28 23.91 2.46
CA GLN A 277 12.68 24.35 2.47
C GLN A 277 13.50 23.79 1.29
N LEU A 278 12.95 22.83 0.55
CA LEU A 278 13.60 22.24 -0.62
C LEU A 278 13.43 23.17 -1.83
N SER A 279 14.51 23.33 -2.60
CA SER A 279 14.53 24.14 -3.83
C SER A 279 15.19 23.35 -4.96
N PRO A 280 14.48 23.05 -6.07
CA PRO A 280 13.06 23.33 -6.34
C PRO A 280 12.10 22.56 -5.40
N PRO A 281 10.80 22.93 -5.33
CA PRO A 281 9.82 22.18 -4.56
C PRO A 281 9.69 20.73 -5.09
N PRO A 282 9.29 19.77 -4.24
CA PRO A 282 9.05 18.39 -4.68
C PRO A 282 7.96 18.34 -5.75
N ASP A 283 8.11 17.45 -6.72
CA ASP A 283 7.09 17.14 -7.73
C ASP A 283 6.40 15.80 -7.48
N ASN A 284 6.89 15.01 -6.52
CA ASN A 284 6.23 13.83 -5.99
C ASN A 284 6.60 13.63 -4.51
N ILE A 285 5.64 13.23 -3.69
CA ILE A 285 5.82 13.03 -2.24
C ILE A 285 5.37 11.62 -1.85
N PHE A 286 6.25 10.87 -1.19
CA PHE A 286 5.90 9.63 -0.50
C PHE A 286 5.79 9.89 1.00
N LEU A 287 4.67 9.54 1.60
CA LEU A 287 4.43 9.63 3.03
C LEU A 287 4.25 8.23 3.62
N ILE A 288 5.20 7.81 4.45
CA ILE A 288 5.16 6.56 5.20
C ILE A 288 4.81 6.92 6.65
N THR A 289 3.63 6.50 7.09
CA THR A 289 3.12 6.79 8.44
C THR A 289 2.17 5.68 8.87
N ASP A 290 1.75 5.71 10.12
CA ASP A 290 0.82 4.73 10.68
C ASP A 290 -0.47 5.36 11.24
N GLY A 291 -0.61 6.69 11.23
CA GLY A 291 -1.77 7.34 11.81
C GLY A 291 -1.84 8.84 11.59
N LEU A 292 -2.91 9.45 12.13
CA LEU A 292 -3.11 10.89 12.10
C LEU A 292 -2.15 11.59 13.10
N PRO A 293 -1.79 12.87 12.84
CA PRO A 293 -0.88 13.61 13.69
C PRO A 293 -1.45 13.77 15.10
N THR A 294 -0.58 13.56 16.09
CA THR A 294 -0.91 13.73 17.51
C THR A 294 -0.58 15.13 18.02
N GLN A 295 0.04 15.97 17.20
CA GLN A 295 0.35 17.37 17.54
C GLN A 295 0.52 18.21 16.26
N GLY A 296 0.41 19.53 16.41
CA GLY A 296 0.72 20.48 15.33
C GLY A 296 2.20 20.88 15.36
N ALA A 297 2.48 22.11 14.93
CA ALA A 297 3.81 22.71 15.02
C ALA A 297 4.35 22.73 16.46
N ASN A 298 3.45 22.95 17.44
CA ASN A 298 3.75 23.01 18.86
C ASN A 298 3.16 21.81 19.61
N PRO A 299 3.75 21.39 20.75
CA PRO A 299 3.20 20.35 21.60
C PRO A 299 1.77 20.69 22.08
N PRO A 300 0.88 19.68 22.24
CA PRO A 300 -0.45 19.90 22.75
C PRO A 300 -0.39 20.35 24.21
N ARG A 301 -1.38 21.13 24.65
CA ARG A 301 -1.46 21.61 26.04
C ARG A 301 -1.78 20.49 27.05
N GLY A 302 -2.27 19.35 26.58
CA GLY A 302 -2.65 18.20 27.41
C GLY A 302 -1.97 16.90 26.98
N ASN A 303 -2.14 15.86 27.80
CA ASN A 303 -1.50 14.56 27.61
C ASN A 303 -2.30 13.59 26.72
N LYS A 304 -3.47 14.01 26.24
CA LYS A 304 -4.36 13.22 25.39
C LYS A 304 -4.86 14.09 24.24
N VAL A 305 -5.00 13.46 23.09
CA VAL A 305 -5.50 14.09 21.86
C VAL A 305 -6.64 13.23 21.36
N SER A 306 -7.80 13.85 21.15
CA SER A 306 -9.01 13.15 20.67
C SER A 306 -8.93 12.86 19.17
N GLY A 307 -9.75 11.93 18.67
CA GLY A 307 -9.84 11.65 17.23
C GLY A 307 -10.20 12.88 16.40
N ASP A 308 -11.18 13.67 16.85
CA ASP A 308 -11.57 14.93 16.20
C ASP A 308 -10.43 15.94 16.17
N GLU A 309 -9.64 16.02 17.24
CA GLU A 309 -8.48 16.91 17.32
C GLU A 309 -7.38 16.46 16.35
N ARG A 310 -7.11 15.15 16.26
CA ARG A 310 -6.19 14.59 15.26
C ARG A 310 -6.60 14.94 13.83
N GLN A 311 -7.88 14.83 13.49
CA GLN A 311 -8.39 15.26 12.18
C GLN A 311 -8.23 16.76 11.94
N ARG A 312 -8.43 17.60 12.97
CA ARG A 312 -8.19 19.05 12.85
C ARG A 312 -6.71 19.36 12.58
N LEU A 313 -5.80 18.71 13.30
CA LEU A 313 -4.36 18.83 13.11
C LEU A 313 -3.95 18.37 11.70
N TYR A 314 -4.52 17.26 11.24
CA TYR A 314 -4.34 16.77 9.88
C TYR A 314 -4.76 17.80 8.82
N ARG A 315 -5.97 18.34 8.93
CA ARG A 315 -6.48 19.37 7.99
C ARG A 315 -5.65 20.65 8.03
N GLN A 316 -5.04 20.99 9.16
CA GLN A 316 -4.08 22.11 9.24
C GLN A 316 -2.79 21.77 8.50
N ALA A 317 -2.23 20.58 8.73
CA ALA A 317 -1.02 20.13 8.05
C ALA A 317 -1.19 20.10 6.53
N VAL A 318 -2.29 19.55 6.00
CA VAL A 318 -2.55 19.46 4.55
C VAL A 318 -2.50 20.83 3.85
N LYS A 319 -2.80 21.93 4.55
CA LYS A 319 -2.67 23.28 3.98
C LYS A 319 -1.23 23.70 3.69
N MET A 320 -0.26 23.07 4.35
CA MET A 320 1.17 23.31 4.16
C MET A 320 1.74 22.54 2.97
N LEU A 321 1.00 21.59 2.39
CA LEU A 321 1.46 20.85 1.22
C LEU A 321 1.56 21.75 -0.01
N PRO A 322 2.58 21.55 -0.87
CA PRO A 322 2.66 22.23 -2.15
C PRO A 322 1.45 21.85 -3.04
N ARG A 323 0.92 22.83 -3.76
CA ARG A 323 -0.23 22.61 -4.66
C ARG A 323 0.19 21.79 -5.87
N ASN A 324 -0.73 20.95 -6.36
CA ASN A 324 -0.56 20.13 -7.56
C ASN A 324 0.61 19.12 -7.51
N VAL A 325 0.99 18.69 -6.31
CA VAL A 325 2.00 17.63 -6.11
C VAL A 325 1.28 16.36 -5.67
N PRO A 326 1.44 15.23 -6.40
CA PRO A 326 0.96 13.93 -5.97
C PRO A 326 1.52 13.53 -4.60
N VAL A 327 0.64 13.07 -3.71
CA VAL A 327 1.02 12.54 -2.41
C VAL A 327 0.66 11.06 -2.36
N ASN A 328 1.69 10.23 -2.43
CA ASN A 328 1.60 8.78 -2.33
C ASN A 328 1.74 8.37 -0.86
N ILE A 329 0.76 7.65 -0.33
CA ILE A 329 0.68 7.35 1.10
C ILE A 329 0.80 5.84 1.29
N ILE A 330 1.74 5.45 2.13
CA ILE A 330 1.92 4.09 2.60
C ILE A 330 1.55 4.07 4.08
N LEU A 331 0.35 3.57 4.37
CA LEU A 331 -0.21 3.56 5.71
C LEU A 331 0.03 2.21 6.38
N ALA A 332 0.94 2.19 7.34
CA ALA A 332 1.19 1.02 8.18
C ALA A 332 0.02 0.79 9.15
N PRO A 333 -0.28 -0.47 9.52
CA PRO A 333 -1.39 -0.78 10.41
C PRO A 333 -1.17 -0.19 11.82
N MET A 334 -2.25 0.36 12.40
CA MET A 334 -2.27 0.88 13.76
C MET A 334 -3.65 0.70 14.40
N GLU A 335 -3.67 0.25 15.65
CA GLU A 335 -4.85 0.21 16.49
C GLU A 335 -5.20 1.60 17.03
N GLY A 336 -6.49 1.96 16.99
CA GLY A 336 -7.00 3.16 17.63
C GLY A 336 -7.03 4.43 16.77
N ASP A 337 -6.79 4.32 15.45
CA ASP A 337 -6.97 5.42 14.50
C ASP A 337 -7.75 5.00 13.24
N PRO A 338 -9.05 4.69 13.36
CA PRO A 338 -9.86 4.23 12.23
C PRO A 338 -10.05 5.30 11.15
N MET A 339 -9.87 6.58 11.48
CA MET A 339 -10.08 7.70 10.55
C MET A 339 -8.88 7.90 9.62
N ALA A 340 -7.67 7.51 10.04
CA ALA A 340 -6.44 7.68 9.26
C ALA A 340 -6.57 7.17 7.82
N ALA A 341 -7.07 5.94 7.63
CA ALA A 341 -7.23 5.35 6.30
C ALA A 341 -8.14 6.20 5.40
N SER A 342 -9.26 6.70 5.93
CA SER A 342 -10.20 7.52 5.16
C SER A 342 -9.63 8.89 4.78
N GLU A 343 -8.99 9.58 5.72
CA GLU A 343 -8.42 10.92 5.50
C GLU A 343 -7.23 10.84 4.52
N PHE A 344 -6.34 9.87 4.70
CA PHE A 344 -5.20 9.69 3.79
C PHE A 344 -5.63 9.22 2.39
N TRP A 345 -6.64 8.35 2.27
CA TRP A 345 -7.19 7.99 0.97
C TRP A 345 -7.76 9.20 0.22
N GLN A 346 -8.50 10.08 0.92
CA GLN A 346 -8.99 11.32 0.32
C GLN A 346 -7.85 12.24 -0.15
N LEU A 347 -6.78 12.38 0.63
CA LEU A 347 -5.62 13.18 0.23
C LEU A 347 -4.91 12.61 -1.00
N ALA A 348 -4.70 11.29 -1.06
CA ALA A 348 -4.15 10.65 -2.26
C ALA A 348 -5.02 10.96 -3.48
N GLN A 349 -6.35 10.82 -3.37
CA GLN A 349 -7.27 11.08 -4.47
C GLN A 349 -7.25 12.55 -4.93
N VAL A 350 -7.30 13.50 -4.00
CA VAL A 350 -7.31 14.94 -4.31
C VAL A 350 -5.96 15.40 -4.90
N SER A 351 -4.85 14.85 -4.41
CA SER A 351 -3.51 15.16 -4.91
C SER A 351 -3.14 14.42 -6.20
N ARG A 352 -3.97 13.47 -6.66
CA ARG A 352 -3.66 12.53 -7.75
C ARG A 352 -2.45 11.64 -7.46
N GLY A 353 -2.21 11.35 -6.19
CA GLY A 353 -1.28 10.34 -5.74
C GLY A 353 -1.97 8.99 -5.55
N SER A 354 -1.32 8.12 -4.79
CA SER A 354 -1.77 6.75 -4.53
C SER A 354 -1.90 6.48 -3.03
N PHE A 355 -2.81 5.59 -2.65
CA PHE A 355 -2.93 5.12 -1.27
C PHE A 355 -2.71 3.60 -1.24
N MET A 356 -1.83 3.15 -0.35
CA MET A 356 -1.57 1.74 -0.10
C MET A 356 -1.50 1.49 1.40
N SER A 357 -2.14 0.43 1.86
CA SER A 357 -1.91 -0.14 3.19
C SER A 357 -1.32 -1.53 3.00
N PRO A 358 0.01 -1.68 3.16
CA PRO A 358 0.68 -2.93 2.81
C PRO A 358 0.38 -4.03 3.82
N SER A 359 0.40 -5.28 3.33
CA SER A 359 0.32 -6.47 4.16
C SER A 359 1.58 -6.63 5.03
N ARG A 360 1.56 -7.55 6.00
CA ARG A 360 2.65 -7.70 6.97
C ARG A 360 3.95 -8.24 6.37
N ASP A 361 3.84 -8.91 5.24
CA ASP A 361 4.87 -9.56 4.46
C ASP A 361 5.47 -8.67 3.35
N TRP A 362 4.93 -7.46 3.15
CA TRP A 362 5.46 -6.44 2.23
C TRP A 362 6.45 -5.50 2.95
N PRO A 363 7.49 -4.95 2.31
CA PRO A 363 7.81 -5.01 0.87
C PRO A 363 8.34 -6.33 0.35
#